data_AF-A0A7C4PDA5-F1
#
_entry.id   AF-A0A7C4PDA5-F1
#
_cell.length_a   1.000
_cell.length_b   1.000
_cell.length_c   1.000
_cell.angle_alpha   90.00
_cell.angle_beta   90.00
_cell.angle_gamma   90.00
#
_symmetry.space_group_name_H-M   'P 1'
#
loop_
_entity.id
_entity.type
_entity.pdbx_description
1 polymer ?
#
loop_
_entity_poly.entity_id
_entity_poly.type
_entity_poly.pdbx_seq_one_letter_code
_entity_poly.pdbx_strand_id
1 'polypeptide(L)'
;MKRWPISLHQAGYLIGAILLFVVVMNFNTRLTERAHLQQRAREVSAQATQAIQTQTALQTKMAYALSDQAVYDWAYSEGHLYRPGDHVVVPVEVPGDPPLEVPRATPAPTPMQNWEIWQELFFGE
;
A
#
# COMPACT_ATOMS: atom_id res chain seq x y z
N MET A 1 18.60 7.30 -74.43
CA MET A 1 18.97 7.31 -72.99
C MET A 1 17.84 6.72 -72.17
N LYS A 2 18.19 5.98 -71.10
CA LYS A 2 17.33 5.47 -70.01
C LYS A 2 16.58 4.15 -70.27
N ARG A 3 17.32 3.05 -70.14
CA ARG A 3 16.78 1.73 -69.80
C ARG A 3 16.55 1.73 -68.28
N TRP A 4 15.32 1.51 -67.84
CA TRP A 4 15.03 1.18 -66.43
C TRP A 4 15.08 -0.34 -66.26
N PRO A 5 16.10 -0.89 -65.58
CA PRO A 5 16.21 -2.31 -65.36
C PRO A 5 15.67 -2.64 -63.97
N ILE A 6 14.35 -2.57 -63.79
CA ILE A 6 13.71 -3.07 -62.57
C ILE A 6 12.78 -4.18 -63.01
N SER A 7 13.11 -5.43 -62.65
CA SER A 7 12.23 -6.55 -62.95
C SER A 7 10.98 -6.45 -62.09
N LEU A 8 9.82 -6.82 -62.63
CA LEU A 8 8.52 -6.72 -61.94
C LEU A 8 8.55 -7.42 -60.56
N HIS A 9 9.32 -8.50 -60.45
CA HIS A 9 9.55 -9.22 -59.20
C HIS A 9 10.35 -8.42 -58.18
N GLN A 10 11.40 -7.71 -58.60
CA GLN A 10 12.17 -6.81 -57.72
C GLN A 10 11.31 -5.68 -57.18
N ALA A 11 10.43 -5.11 -58.01
CA ALA A 11 9.46 -4.11 -57.56
C ALA A 11 8.49 -4.68 -56.51
N GLY A 12 8.00 -5.91 -56.71
CA GLY A 12 7.14 -6.60 -55.75
C GLY A 12 7.80 -6.84 -54.39
N TYR A 13 9.07 -7.29 -54.36
CA TYR A 13 9.82 -7.45 -53.11
C TYR A 13 10.04 -6.12 -52.38
N LEU A 14 10.34 -5.05 -53.13
CA LEU A 14 10.59 -3.74 -52.56
C LEU A 14 9.31 -3.16 -51.93
N ILE A 15 8.17 -3.30 -52.61
CA ILE A 15 6.85 -2.92 -52.09
C ILE A 15 6.50 -3.76 -50.85
N GLY A 16 6.73 -5.08 -50.90
CA GLY A 16 6.48 -5.97 -49.76
C GLY A 16 7.31 -5.60 -48.53
N ALA A 17 8.60 -5.26 -48.72
CA ALA A 17 9.48 -4.82 -47.64
C ALA A 17 9.02 -3.50 -47.00
N ILE A 18 8.60 -2.52 -47.82
CA ILE A 18 8.05 -1.25 -47.33
C ILE A 18 6.78 -1.49 -46.52
N LEU A 19 5.89 -2.35 -47.01
CA LEU A 19 4.62 -2.65 -46.36
C LEU A 19 4.85 -3.35 -45.01
N LEU A 20 5.77 -4.31 -44.98
CA LEU A 20 6.16 -5.00 -43.75
C LEU A 20 6.78 -4.03 -42.72
N PHE A 21 7.64 -3.11 -43.17
CA PHE A 21 8.23 -2.08 -42.31
C PHE A 21 7.15 -1.19 -41.68
N VAL A 22 6.17 -0.74 -42.46
CA VAL A 22 5.05 0.08 -41.96
C VAL A 22 4.23 -0.70 -40.93
N VAL A 23 3.93 -1.98 -41.17
CA VAL A 23 3.16 -2.82 -40.24
C VAL A 23 3.90 -2.99 -38.91
N VAL A 24 5.19 -3.33 -38.95
CA VAL A 24 6.00 -3.52 -37.74
C VAL A 24 6.10 -2.22 -36.93
N MET A 25 6.29 -1.08 -37.60
CA MET A 25 6.34 0.22 -36.93
C MET A 25 5.01 0.56 -36.25
N ASN A 26 3.89 0.46 -36.98
CA ASN A 26 2.56 0.75 -36.45
C ASN A 26 2.17 -0.19 -35.30
N PHE A 27 2.54 -1.45 -35.39
CA PHE A 27 2.27 -2.45 -34.36
C PHE A 27 3.05 -2.14 -33.08
N ASN A 28 4.33 -1.80 -33.21
CA ASN A 28 5.16 -1.40 -32.07
C ASN A 28 4.62 -0.14 -31.37
N THR A 29 4.23 0.89 -32.12
CA THR A 29 3.70 2.14 -31.54
C THR A 29 2.39 1.91 -30.80
N ARG A 30 1.49 1.07 -31.34
CA ARG A 30 0.21 0.77 -30.70
C ARG A 30 0.35 -0.08 -29.44
N LEU A 31 1.35 -0.96 -29.38
CA LEU A 31 1.64 -1.76 -28.19
C LEU A 31 2.16 -0.91 -27.04
N THR A 32 3.09 0.00 -27.30
CA THR A 32 3.65 0.89 -26.27
C THR A 32 2.62 1.87 -25.73
N GLU A 33 1.76 2.41 -26.59
CA GLU A 33 0.68 3.31 -26.16
C GLU A 33 -0.35 2.59 -25.26
N ARG A 34 -0.73 1.35 -25.62
CA ARG A 34 -1.62 0.53 -24.78
C ARG A 34 -1.00 0.16 -23.44
N ALA A 35 0.27 -0.25 -23.43
CA ALA A 35 0.98 -0.62 -22.20
C ALA A 35 1.05 0.56 -21.22
N HIS A 36 1.36 1.75 -21.73
CA HIS A 36 1.44 2.96 -20.93
C HIS A 36 0.08 3.39 -20.37
N LEU A 37 -1.01 3.31 -21.15
CA LEU A 37 -2.37 3.58 -20.66
C LEU A 37 -2.81 2.58 -19.59
N GLN A 38 -2.47 1.30 -19.77
CA GLN A 38 -2.81 0.25 -18.81
C GLN A 38 -2.04 0.40 -17.50
N GLN A 39 -0.79 0.85 -17.55
CA GLN A 39 -0.01 1.16 -16.36
C GLN A 39 -0.60 2.34 -15.58
N ARG A 40 -0.95 3.43 -16.26
CA ARG A 40 -1.62 4.59 -15.63
C ARG A 40 -2.97 4.20 -15.00
N ALA A 41 -3.76 3.36 -15.67
CA ALA A 41 -5.02 2.88 -15.12
C ALA A 41 -4.82 2.06 -13.83
N ARG A 42 -3.77 1.22 -13.77
CA ARG A 42 -3.43 0.48 -12.55
C ARG A 42 -3.04 1.41 -11.40
N GLU A 43 -2.19 2.40 -11.66
CA GLU A 43 -1.78 3.38 -10.65
C GLU A 43 -2.97 4.16 -10.08
N VAL A 44 -3.86 4.65 -10.94
CA VAL A 44 -5.09 5.36 -10.51
C VAL A 44 -6.01 4.44 -9.71
N SER A 45 -6.17 3.18 -10.14
CA SER A 45 -7.01 2.21 -9.41
C SER A 45 -6.46 1.88 -8.02
N ALA A 46 -5.14 1.79 -7.88
CA ALA A 46 -4.49 1.55 -6.60
C ALA A 46 -4.69 2.73 -5.64
N GLN A 47 -4.50 3.96 -6.14
CA GLN A 47 -4.75 5.18 -5.35
C GLN A 47 -6.21 5.30 -4.92
N ALA A 48 -7.16 5.00 -5.81
CA ALA A 48 -8.58 5.00 -5.48
C ALA A 48 -8.93 3.95 -4.41
N THR A 49 -8.34 2.75 -4.50
CA THR A 49 -8.54 1.69 -3.50
C THR A 49 -8.00 2.11 -2.14
N GLN A 50 -6.81 2.71 -2.09
CA GLN A 50 -6.22 3.22 -0.85
C GLN A 50 -7.06 4.34 -0.22
N ALA A 51 -7.58 5.26 -1.05
CA ALA A 51 -8.44 6.34 -0.58
C ALA A 51 -9.76 5.80 0.01
N ILE A 52 -10.40 4.84 -0.65
CA ILE A 52 -11.64 4.20 -0.15
C ILE A 52 -11.38 3.47 1.16
N GLN A 53 -10.29 2.71 1.27
CA GLN A 53 -9.94 2.02 2.52
C GLN A 53 -9.73 3.01 3.68
N THR A 54 -9.03 4.11 3.40
CA THR A 54 -8.80 5.17 4.39
C THR A 54 -10.11 5.83 4.80
N GLN A 55 -10.99 6.13 3.84
CA GLN A 55 -12.30 6.70 4.11
C GLN A 55 -13.15 5.78 4.99
N THR A 56 -13.21 4.48 4.68
CA THR A 56 -13.95 3.49 5.48
C THR A 56 -13.39 3.41 6.90
N ALA A 57 -12.06 3.37 7.05
CA ALA A 57 -11.43 3.35 8.37
C ALA A 57 -11.75 4.61 9.19
N LEU A 58 -11.73 5.78 8.55
CA LEU A 58 -12.10 7.05 9.19
C LEU A 58 -13.58 7.10 9.55
N GLN A 59 -14.47 6.61 8.68
CA GLN A 59 -15.91 6.51 8.97
C GLN A 59 -16.17 5.60 10.17
N THR A 60 -15.50 4.45 10.27
CA THR A 60 -15.62 3.57 11.44
C THR A 60 -15.14 4.26 12.72
N LYS A 61 -14.01 4.97 12.67
CA LYS A 61 -13.51 5.74 13.82
C LYS A 61 -14.47 6.84 14.25
N MET A 62 -15.06 7.56 13.29
CA MET A 62 -16.07 8.59 13.57
C MET A 62 -17.32 7.98 14.18
N ALA A 63 -17.81 6.86 13.64
CA ALA A 63 -18.98 6.16 14.17
C ALA A 63 -18.76 5.70 15.62
N TYR A 64 -17.57 5.16 15.93
CA TYR A 64 -17.20 4.82 17.30
C TYR A 64 -17.12 6.05 18.19
N ALA A 65 -16.42 7.11 17.77
CA ALA A 65 -16.26 8.33 18.57
C ALA A 65 -17.59 9.05 18.88
N LEU A 66 -18.60 8.89 18.02
CA LEU A 66 -19.96 9.41 18.23
C LEU A 66 -20.87 8.45 19.01
N SER A 67 -20.42 7.25 19.31
CA SER A 67 -21.22 6.24 20.02
C SER A 67 -21.16 6.42 21.53
N ASP A 68 -22.22 6.00 22.22
CA ASP A 68 -22.25 5.94 23.69
C ASP A 68 -21.16 5.02 24.25
N GLN A 69 -20.72 4.02 23.48
CA GLN A 69 -19.64 3.12 23.89
C GLN A 69 -18.33 3.88 24.11
N ALA A 70 -17.98 4.82 23.22
CA ALA A 70 -16.78 5.64 23.40
C ALA A 70 -16.85 6.51 24.66
N VAL A 71 -18.04 6.99 25.02
CA VAL A 71 -18.27 7.71 26.27
C VAL A 71 -18.10 6.79 27.48
N TYR A 72 -18.60 5.56 27.41
CA TYR A 72 -18.47 4.58 28.48
C TYR A 72 -17.03 4.12 28.68
N ASP A 73 -16.32 3.80 27.60
CA ASP A 73 -14.92 3.38 27.65
C ASP A 73 -14.11 4.49 28.34
N TRP A 74 -14.22 5.74 27.87
CA TRP A 74 -13.53 6.87 28.50
C TRP A 74 -13.94 7.07 29.96
N ALA A 75 -15.23 7.00 30.27
CA ALA A 75 -15.74 7.19 31.62
C ALA A 75 -15.11 6.19 32.61
N TYR A 76 -14.97 4.93 32.20
CA TYR A 76 -14.42 3.88 33.05
C TYR A 76 -12.88 3.87 33.11
N SER A 77 -12.18 4.11 31.99
CA SER A 77 -10.72 4.01 31.94
C SER A 77 -10.01 5.30 32.33
N GLU A 78 -10.40 6.45 31.76
CA GLU A 78 -9.73 7.73 32.01
C GLU A 78 -10.47 8.59 33.03
N GLY A 79 -11.81 8.60 32.95
CA GLY A 79 -12.67 9.42 33.81
C GLY A 79 -12.78 8.89 35.24
N HIS A 80 -12.42 7.62 35.48
CA HIS A 80 -12.61 6.91 36.76
C HIS A 80 -14.05 7.05 37.31
N LEU A 81 -15.02 7.22 36.41
CA LEU A 81 -16.43 7.34 36.71
C LEU A 81 -17.04 5.95 36.85
N TYR A 82 -17.98 5.82 37.77
CA TYR A 82 -18.69 4.57 38.05
C TYR A 82 -20.18 4.84 38.15
N ARG A 83 -21.00 3.86 37.77
CA ARG A 83 -22.46 3.96 37.88
C ARG A 83 -22.94 3.47 39.24
N PRO A 84 -24.14 3.92 39.67
CA PRO A 84 -24.78 3.34 40.85
C PRO A 84 -24.97 1.83 40.67
N GLY A 85 -24.30 1.04 41.51
CA GLY A 85 -24.29 -0.43 41.45
C GLY A 85 -22.97 -1.05 40.99
N ASP A 86 -22.03 -0.26 40.47
CA ASP A 86 -20.69 -0.75 40.12
C ASP A 86 -19.86 -0.99 41.40
N HIS A 87 -19.14 -2.11 41.45
CA HIS A 87 -18.21 -2.43 42.53
C HIS A 87 -16.78 -2.07 42.12
N VAL A 88 -16.31 -0.90 42.56
CA VAL A 88 -14.93 -0.47 42.33
C VAL A 88 -14.01 -1.31 43.23
N VAL A 89 -13.22 -2.20 42.63
CA VAL A 89 -12.19 -2.98 43.33
C VAL A 89 -10.89 -2.21 43.25
N VAL A 90 -10.42 -1.70 44.38
CA VAL A 90 -9.06 -1.18 44.51
C VAL A 90 -8.20 -2.32 45.07
N PRO A 91 -7.20 -2.82 44.33
CA PRO A 91 -6.25 -3.77 44.89
C PRO A 91 -5.52 -3.12 46.06
N VAL A 92 -5.66 -3.69 47.24
CA VAL A 92 -4.88 -3.30 48.42
C VAL A 92 -3.78 -4.32 48.58
N GLU A 93 -2.53 -3.86 48.66
CA GLU A 93 -1.39 -4.74 48.90
C GLU A 93 -1.54 -5.43 50.26
N VAL A 94 -1.46 -6.76 50.29
CA VAL A 94 -1.46 -7.54 51.53
C VAL A 94 -0.07 -7.42 52.17
N PRO A 95 0.05 -7.09 53.47
CA PRO A 95 1.36 -7.02 54.13
C PRO A 95 2.07 -8.38 54.06
N GLY A 96 3.16 -8.46 53.30
CA GLY A 96 3.95 -9.68 53.11
C GLY A 96 3.88 -10.31 51.71
N ASP A 97 3.05 -9.78 50.81
CA ASP A 97 3.12 -10.17 49.39
C ASP A 97 4.39 -9.60 48.74
N PRO A 98 5.06 -10.37 47.86
CA PRO A 98 6.16 -9.85 47.07
C PRO A 98 5.68 -8.66 46.23
N PRO A 99 6.50 -7.62 46.04
CA PRO A 99 6.13 -6.47 45.21
C PRO A 99 5.58 -6.94 43.87
N LEU A 100 4.44 -6.38 43.44
CA LEU A 100 3.93 -6.62 42.09
C LEU A 100 5.05 -6.35 41.10
N GLU A 101 5.43 -7.35 40.31
CA GLU A 101 6.40 -7.18 39.23
C GLU A 101 5.78 -6.20 38.22
N VAL A 102 6.15 -4.93 38.33
CA VAL A 102 5.82 -3.92 37.33
C VAL A 102 6.31 -4.47 35.98
N PRO A 103 5.43 -4.59 34.96
CA PRO A 103 5.84 -5.05 33.64
C PRO A 103 6.97 -4.14 33.17
N ARG A 104 8.19 -4.70 33.14
CA ARG A 104 9.34 -3.97 32.64
C ARG A 104 9.07 -3.75 31.16
N ALA A 105 8.91 -2.50 30.75
CA ALA A 105 8.68 -2.17 29.35
C ALA A 105 9.71 -2.92 28.51
N THR A 106 9.22 -3.75 27.57
CA THR A 106 10.09 -4.41 26.61
C THR A 106 10.87 -3.30 25.91
N PRO A 107 12.22 -3.35 25.88
CA PRO A 107 12.98 -2.32 25.20
C PRO A 107 12.44 -2.22 23.77
N ALA A 108 12.05 -1.02 23.36
CA ALA A 108 11.65 -0.78 21.98
C ALA A 108 12.81 -1.27 21.09
N PRO A 109 12.51 -2.00 19.99
CA PRO A 109 13.55 -2.42 19.08
C PRO A 109 14.30 -1.17 18.62
N THR A 110 15.62 -1.16 18.83
CA THR A 110 16.47 -0.08 18.34
C THR A 110 16.22 0.06 16.84
N PRO A 111 15.78 1.23 16.35
CA PRO A 111 15.54 1.40 14.92
C PRO A 111 16.85 1.18 14.19
N MET A 112 16.87 0.22 13.26
CA MET A 112 18.02 0.00 12.38
C MET A 112 18.34 1.30 11.65
N GLN A 113 19.62 1.65 11.65
CA GLN A 113 20.10 2.76 10.86
C GLN A 113 19.98 2.40 9.38
N ASN A 114 19.78 3.40 8.52
CA ASN A 114 19.55 3.16 7.09
C ASN A 114 20.60 2.25 6.44
N TRP A 115 21.86 2.30 6.87
CA TRP A 115 22.92 1.45 6.33
C TRP A 115 22.79 -0.03 6.73
N GLU A 116 22.28 -0.34 7.93
CA GLU A 116 22.02 -1.71 8.40
C GLU A 116 20.90 -2.35 7.56
N ILE A 117 19.87 -1.56 7.23
CA ILE A 117 18.78 -1.97 6.35
C ILE A 117 19.31 -2.35 4.96
N TRP A 118 20.19 -1.52 4.40
CA TRP A 118 20.79 -1.83 3.09
C TRP A 118 21.66 -3.07 3.16
N GLN A 119 22.42 -3.26 4.24
CA GLN A 119 23.31 -4.41 4.37
C GLN A 119 22.50 -5.72 4.50
N GLU A 120 21.42 -5.73 5.28
CA GLU A 120 20.53 -6.88 5.39
C GLU A 120 19.78 -7.17 4.09
N LEU A 121 19.36 -6.14 3.34
CA LEU A 121 18.70 -6.32 2.04
C LEU A 121 19.60 -7.01 1.00
N PHE A 122 20.90 -6.74 1.02
CA PHE A 122 21.85 -7.28 0.03
C PHE A 122 22.59 -8.54 0.49
N PHE A 123 22.72 -8.76 1.80
CA PHE A 123 23.56 -9.81 2.38
C PHE A 123 22.92 -10.61 3.52
N GLY A 124 21.65 -10.37 3.86
CA GLY A 124 20.86 -11.24 4.75
C GLY A 124 20.49 -12.56 4.07
N GLU A 125 20.34 -13.63 4.86
CA GLU A 125 19.88 -14.95 4.37
C GLU A 125 18.42 -14.93 3.88
#